data_AF-A0A643G8P4-F1
#
_entry.id   AF-A0A643G8P4-F1
#
_cell.length_a   1.000
_cell.length_b   1.000
_cell.length_c   1.000
_cell.angle_alpha   90.00
_cell.angle_beta   90.00
_cell.angle_gamma   90.00
#
_symmetry.space_group_name_H-M   'P 1'
#
loop_
_entity.id
_entity.type
_entity.pdbx_description
1 polymer ?
#
loop_
_entity_poly.entity_id
_entity_poly.type
_entity_poly.pdbx_seq_one_letter_code
_entity_poly.pdbx_strand_id
1 'polypeptide(L)'
;MSIRTLAARGLSFAHLVGISSRAARAESEDDERKQCDGESDDDYAKRMEDKDKEEEEARKAEQERKDEEAKAEEERKKEEEARARGENDDDTDPDAEDDDEEMRGKSAVARARLREQARCAAIFASKAAARNPMLAANLAFKTRMTRAEAIATLEGAPAPASAAHVNRASRNPILGADGGAKPSPQQALAARWDANLKAANPSSRR
;
A
#
# COMPACT_ATOMS: atom_id res chain seq x y z
N MET A 1 35.51 -22.69 -27.53
CA MET A 1 36.45 -22.16 -26.52
C MET A 1 35.64 -21.30 -25.57
N SER A 2 35.78 -21.25 -24.25
CA SER A 2 36.40 -22.08 -23.22
C SER A 2 35.77 -21.55 -21.92
N ILE A 3 35.29 -22.47 -21.08
CA ILE A 3 34.93 -22.38 -19.66
C ILE A 3 35.57 -21.22 -18.87
N ARG A 4 34.81 -20.65 -17.92
CA ARG A 4 35.25 -20.37 -16.54
C ARG A 4 34.08 -20.15 -15.58
N THR A 5 34.13 -20.95 -14.53
CA THR A 5 33.26 -21.13 -13.36
C THR A 5 33.65 -20.24 -12.17
N LEU A 6 32.81 -20.29 -11.11
CA LEU A 6 33.00 -19.87 -9.70
C LEU A 6 32.58 -18.42 -9.40
N ALA A 7 31.88 -18.08 -8.31
CA ALA A 7 31.95 -18.66 -6.98
C ALA A 7 30.62 -18.54 -6.21
N ALA A 8 30.40 -19.54 -5.34
CA ALA A 8 29.33 -19.65 -4.37
C ALA A 8 29.33 -18.48 -3.36
N ARG A 9 28.12 -17.96 -3.06
CA ARG A 9 27.89 -17.04 -1.94
C ARG A 9 27.76 -17.88 -0.67
N GLY A 10 28.61 -17.60 0.31
CA GLY A 10 28.79 -18.37 1.53
C GLY A 10 27.54 -18.43 2.41
N LEU A 11 27.29 -19.64 2.93
CA LEU A 11 26.38 -19.89 4.04
C LEU A 11 27.16 -19.65 5.35
N SER A 12 26.74 -18.67 6.14
CA SER A 12 27.34 -18.34 7.44
C SER A 12 26.85 -19.31 8.52
N PHE A 13 27.48 -20.48 8.65
CA PHE A 13 27.35 -21.33 9.83
C PHE A 13 28.52 -21.06 10.79
N ALA A 14 28.41 -20.01 11.60
CA ALA A 14 29.43 -19.58 12.55
C ALA A 14 28.94 -19.53 14.01
N HIS A 15 28.08 -20.47 14.42
CA HIS A 15 27.69 -20.64 15.84
C HIS A 15 27.76 -22.10 16.33
N LEU A 16 28.55 -22.97 15.68
CA LEU A 16 28.59 -24.40 16.07
C LEU A 16 30.01 -24.99 16.05
N VAL A 17 31.02 -24.21 16.43
CA VAL A 17 32.34 -24.71 16.89
C VAL A 17 32.82 -23.80 18.02
N GLY A 18 32.37 -24.14 19.23
CA GLY A 18 32.77 -23.50 20.49
C GLY A 18 32.77 -24.51 21.63
N ILE A 19 33.08 -25.78 21.34
CA ILE A 19 33.37 -26.80 22.36
C ILE A 19 34.88 -26.72 22.62
N SER A 20 35.28 -25.75 23.44
CA SER A 20 36.56 -25.82 24.15
C SER A 20 36.26 -26.28 25.57
N SER A 21 36.73 -27.50 25.83
CA SER A 21 36.95 -28.10 27.14
C SER A 21 37.28 -27.09 28.24
N ARG A 22 36.38 -26.99 29.22
CA ARG A 22 36.76 -26.75 30.61
C ARG A 22 35.97 -27.68 31.52
N ALA A 23 36.41 -28.93 31.53
CA ALA A 23 36.38 -29.72 32.75
C ALA A 23 37.19 -28.96 33.81
N ALA A 24 36.76 -29.04 35.07
CA ALA A 24 37.20 -28.27 36.23
C ALA A 24 36.57 -26.86 36.35
N ARG A 25 35.31 -26.83 36.80
CA ARG A 25 34.92 -26.12 38.02
C ARG A 25 33.53 -26.57 38.48
N ALA A 26 33.48 -27.78 39.03
CA ALA A 26 32.55 -28.08 40.09
C ALA A 26 33.33 -27.87 41.40
N GLU A 27 33.79 -26.63 41.63
CA GLU A 27 34.10 -26.21 43.00
C GLU A 27 32.75 -25.89 43.60
N SER A 28 32.37 -26.72 44.56
CA SER A 28 31.24 -26.53 45.44
C SER A 28 31.11 -25.06 45.87
N GLU A 29 29.93 -24.47 45.65
CA GLU A 29 29.48 -23.19 46.25
C GLU A 29 29.67 -23.14 47.78
N ASP A 30 29.91 -24.31 48.39
CA ASP A 30 30.21 -24.52 49.81
C ASP A 30 31.60 -24.02 50.28
N ASP A 31 32.54 -23.73 49.38
CA ASP A 31 33.89 -23.27 49.79
C ASP A 31 34.02 -21.75 49.91
N GLU A 32 33.14 -21.00 49.24
CA GLU A 32 33.17 -19.55 49.21
C GLU A 32 32.42 -18.89 50.38
N ARG A 33 31.57 -19.66 51.07
CA ARG A 33 30.85 -19.24 52.29
C ARG A 33 31.63 -19.60 53.57
N LYS A 34 32.86 -20.13 53.48
CA LYS A 34 33.69 -20.46 54.66
C LYS A 34 34.55 -19.27 55.09
N GLN A 35 34.67 -19.09 56.40
CA GLN A 35 35.55 -18.08 56.98
C GLN A 35 37.02 -18.43 56.70
N CYS A 36 37.78 -17.46 56.20
CA CYS A 36 39.18 -17.67 55.89
C CYS A 36 40.04 -17.61 57.16
N ASP A 37 41.12 -18.38 57.20
CA ASP A 37 42.01 -18.44 58.35
C ASP A 37 42.73 -17.07 58.52
N GLY A 38 42.55 -16.44 59.68
CA GLY A 38 43.07 -15.09 59.98
C GLY A 38 42.09 -13.93 59.72
N GLU A 39 40.86 -14.22 59.35
CA GLU A 39 39.82 -13.20 59.13
C GLU A 39 39.02 -12.90 60.41
N SER A 40 38.68 -11.62 60.62
CA SER A 40 37.82 -11.20 61.72
C SER A 40 36.37 -11.60 61.46
N ASP A 41 35.61 -11.88 62.53
CA ASP A 41 34.19 -12.24 62.46
C ASP A 41 33.34 -11.15 61.77
N ASP A 42 33.73 -9.89 61.95
CA ASP A 42 33.09 -8.71 61.35
C ASP A 42 33.33 -8.62 59.83
N ASP A 43 34.55 -8.92 59.37
CA ASP A 43 34.89 -8.95 57.94
C ASP A 43 34.20 -10.13 57.22
N TYR A 44 34.06 -11.26 57.91
CA TYR A 44 33.30 -12.40 57.40
C TYR A 44 31.80 -12.09 57.27
N ALA A 45 31.18 -11.50 58.29
CA ALA A 45 29.77 -11.12 58.26
C ALA A 45 29.46 -10.15 57.11
N LYS A 46 30.32 -9.14 56.92
CA LYS A 46 30.16 -8.14 55.87
C LYS A 46 30.26 -8.75 54.47
N ARG A 47 31.23 -9.63 54.23
CA ARG A 47 31.36 -10.32 52.92
C ARG A 47 30.15 -11.21 52.62
N MET A 48 29.60 -11.88 53.63
CA MET A 48 28.43 -12.75 53.43
C MET A 48 27.19 -11.92 53.09
N GLU A 49 27.03 -10.76 53.73
CA GLU A 49 25.93 -9.82 53.43
C GLU A 49 26.04 -9.27 51.99
N ASP A 50 27.24 -8.97 51.51
CA ASP A 50 27.47 -8.51 50.14
C ASP A 50 27.18 -9.63 49.11
N LYS A 51 27.57 -10.87 49.41
CA LYS A 51 27.26 -12.04 48.55
C LYS A 51 25.77 -12.33 48.46
N ASP A 52 25.06 -12.27 49.59
CA ASP A 52 23.61 -12.50 49.61
C ASP A 52 22.88 -11.41 48.81
N LYS A 53 23.36 -10.14 48.84
CA LYS A 53 22.85 -9.05 47.99
C LYS A 53 23.12 -9.30 46.50
N GLU A 54 24.32 -9.72 46.14
CA GLU A 54 24.66 -10.05 44.74
C GLU A 54 23.80 -11.22 44.21
N GLU A 55 23.54 -12.24 45.04
CA GLU A 55 22.70 -13.38 44.67
C GLU A 55 21.22 -12.96 44.50
N GLU A 56 20.72 -12.05 45.33
CA GLU A 56 19.38 -11.48 45.21
C GLU A 56 19.22 -10.64 43.94
N GLU A 57 20.20 -9.79 43.62
CA GLU A 57 20.23 -9.00 42.38
C GLU A 57 20.30 -9.89 41.14
N ALA A 58 21.12 -10.95 41.17
CA ALA A 58 21.23 -11.92 40.08
C ALA A 58 19.89 -12.64 39.81
N ARG A 59 19.20 -13.07 40.88
CA ARG A 59 17.86 -13.67 40.76
C ARG A 59 16.84 -12.71 40.15
N LYS A 60 16.87 -11.44 40.56
CA LYS A 60 15.95 -10.42 40.04
C LYS A 60 16.20 -10.14 38.56
N ALA A 61 17.47 -10.03 38.16
CA ALA A 61 17.85 -9.86 36.76
C ALA A 61 17.46 -11.06 35.89
N GLU A 62 17.58 -12.29 36.40
CA GLU A 62 17.13 -13.49 35.69
C GLU A 62 15.61 -13.51 35.51
N GLN A 63 14.87 -13.11 36.54
CA GLN A 63 13.40 -13.03 36.47
C GLN A 63 12.95 -11.98 35.46
N GLU A 64 13.56 -10.79 35.45
CA GLU A 64 13.25 -9.74 34.46
C GLU A 64 13.51 -10.21 33.02
N ARG A 65 14.60 -10.94 32.79
CA ARG A 65 14.89 -11.52 31.46
C ARG A 65 13.86 -12.57 31.04
N LYS A 66 13.42 -13.44 31.95
CA LYS A 66 12.36 -14.42 31.67
C LYS A 66 11.03 -13.75 31.36
N ASP A 67 10.69 -12.70 32.10
CA ASP A 67 9.45 -11.94 31.88
C ASP A 67 9.47 -11.20 30.53
N GLU A 68 10.63 -10.67 30.12
CA GLU A 68 10.81 -10.02 28.82
C GLU A 68 10.75 -11.02 27.65
N GLU A 69 11.36 -12.20 27.82
CA GLU A 69 11.29 -13.30 26.84
C GLU A 69 9.85 -13.82 26.67
N ALA A 70 9.12 -13.99 27.78
CA ALA A 70 7.71 -14.39 27.75
C ALA A 70 6.83 -13.37 27.02
N LYS A 71 7.06 -12.06 27.22
CA LYS A 71 6.35 -11.01 26.49
C LYS A 71 6.66 -11.02 24.99
N ALA A 72 7.92 -11.20 24.63
CA ALA A 72 8.34 -11.29 23.23
C ALA A 72 7.71 -12.50 22.52
N GLU A 73 7.60 -13.64 23.21
CA GLU A 73 6.95 -14.83 22.66
C GLU A 73 5.42 -14.64 22.51
N GLU A 74 4.76 -13.96 23.45
CA GLU A 74 3.34 -13.63 23.32
C GLU A 74 3.07 -12.70 22.12
N GLU A 75 3.92 -11.69 21.90
CA GLU A 75 3.80 -10.80 20.74
C GLU A 75 3.99 -11.54 19.42
N ARG A 76 4.99 -12.44 19.33
CA ARG A 76 5.21 -13.25 18.13
C ARG A 76 4.03 -14.15 17.83
N LYS A 77 3.43 -14.76 18.86
CA LYS A 77 2.26 -15.62 18.72
C LYS A 77 1.02 -14.84 18.25
N LYS A 78 0.81 -13.62 18.77
CA LYS A 78 -0.23 -12.69 18.28
C LYS A 78 -0.01 -12.28 16.83
N GLU A 79 1.23 -12.02 16.42
CA GLU A 79 1.54 -11.66 15.03
C GLU A 79 1.31 -12.85 14.08
N GLU A 80 1.68 -14.06 14.48
CA GLU A 80 1.44 -15.28 13.70
C GLU A 80 -0.05 -15.59 13.56
N GLU A 81 -0.83 -15.46 14.64
CA GLU A 81 -2.28 -15.64 14.60
C GLU A 81 -2.98 -14.59 13.71
N ALA A 82 -2.53 -13.33 13.75
CA ALA A 82 -3.03 -12.28 12.87
C ALA A 82 -2.72 -12.54 11.38
N ARG A 83 -1.57 -13.16 11.07
CA ARG A 83 -1.22 -13.56 9.70
C ARG A 83 -2.05 -14.76 9.23
N ALA A 84 -2.24 -15.77 10.08
CA ALA A 84 -3.02 -16.96 9.76
C ALA A 84 -4.51 -16.63 9.52
N ARG A 85 -5.08 -15.68 10.26
CA ARG A 85 -6.47 -15.25 10.10
C ARG A 85 -6.69 -14.42 8.83
N GLY A 86 -5.65 -13.78 8.29
CA GLY A 86 -5.72 -12.99 7.05
C GLY A 86 -5.70 -13.80 5.75
N GLU A 87 -5.43 -15.10 5.80
CA GLU A 87 -5.34 -15.97 4.62
C GLU A 87 -6.61 -16.80 4.37
N ASN A 88 -7.56 -16.81 5.31
CA ASN A 88 -8.78 -17.63 5.28
C ASN A 88 -10.07 -16.80 5.38
N ASP A 89 -10.02 -15.54 4.96
CA ASP A 89 -11.21 -14.68 4.85
C ASP A 89 -11.86 -14.93 3.48
N ASP A 90 -12.41 -16.14 3.31
CA ASP A 90 -13.31 -16.52 2.21
C ASP A 90 -14.76 -16.24 2.63
N ASP A 91 -15.00 -15.09 3.26
CA ASP A 91 -16.35 -14.57 3.48
C ASP A 91 -16.84 -13.93 2.17
N THR A 92 -16.97 -14.77 1.15
CA THR A 92 -17.51 -14.42 -0.17
C THR A 92 -19.05 -14.46 -0.14
N ASP A 93 -19.70 -14.38 1.03
CA ASP A 93 -21.15 -14.22 1.12
C ASP A 93 -21.53 -12.76 0.80
N PRO A 94 -22.13 -12.48 -0.36
CA PRO A 94 -22.54 -11.12 -0.72
C PRO A 94 -23.67 -10.56 0.16
N ASP A 95 -24.30 -11.39 1.00
CA ASP A 95 -25.36 -11.00 1.94
C ASP A 95 -24.86 -10.89 3.39
N ALA A 96 -23.56 -11.10 3.67
CA ALA A 96 -22.99 -10.85 4.99
C ALA A 96 -23.06 -9.35 5.33
N GLU A 97 -23.62 -9.02 6.49
CA GLU A 97 -23.67 -7.65 7.02
C GLU A 97 -22.23 -7.20 7.38
N ASP A 98 -21.85 -5.99 6.95
CA ASP A 98 -20.55 -5.39 7.27
C ASP A 98 -20.38 -5.27 8.80
N ASP A 99 -19.40 -5.99 9.38
CA ASP A 99 -19.11 -5.92 10.82
C ASP A 99 -18.51 -4.55 11.20
N ASP A 100 -19.04 -3.94 12.27
CA ASP A 100 -18.58 -2.64 12.77
C ASP A 100 -17.08 -2.67 13.17
N GLU A 101 -16.59 -3.78 13.73
CA GLU A 101 -15.16 -3.90 14.06
C GLU A 101 -14.30 -4.05 12.79
N GLU A 102 -14.86 -4.62 11.73
CA GLU A 102 -14.21 -4.72 10.44
C GLU A 102 -14.18 -3.37 9.69
N MET A 103 -15.19 -2.52 9.90
CA MET A 103 -15.33 -1.21 9.25
C MET A 103 -14.65 -0.06 9.99
N ARG A 104 -14.62 -0.11 11.34
CA ARG A 104 -14.12 0.98 12.20
C ARG A 104 -13.04 0.55 13.19
N GLY A 105 -12.73 -0.75 13.25
CA GLY A 105 -11.73 -1.28 14.16
C GLY A 105 -10.30 -0.96 13.78
N LYS A 106 -9.36 -1.50 14.57
CA LYS A 106 -7.91 -1.30 14.38
C LYS A 106 -7.23 -2.51 13.74
N SER A 107 -8.00 -3.50 13.32
CA SER A 107 -7.52 -4.72 12.68
C SER A 107 -6.78 -4.42 11.36
N ALA A 108 -5.94 -5.36 10.92
CA ALA A 108 -5.24 -5.24 9.65
C ALA A 108 -6.21 -5.09 8.47
N VAL A 109 -7.34 -5.80 8.51
CA VAL A 109 -8.41 -5.76 7.51
C VAL A 109 -9.06 -4.37 7.48
N ALA A 110 -9.43 -3.80 8.64
CA ALA A 110 -9.98 -2.45 8.73
C ALA A 110 -8.99 -1.39 8.18
N ARG A 111 -7.70 -1.52 8.48
CA ARG A 111 -6.65 -0.63 7.94
C ARG A 111 -6.50 -0.77 6.42
N ALA A 112 -6.64 -1.97 5.87
CA ALA A 112 -6.61 -2.21 4.44
C ALA A 112 -7.81 -1.55 3.74
N ARG A 113 -9.02 -1.71 4.28
CA ARG A 113 -10.24 -1.01 3.80
C ARG A 113 -10.07 0.50 3.83
N LEU A 114 -9.62 1.06 4.96
CA LEU A 114 -9.39 2.52 5.09
C LEU A 114 -8.37 3.03 4.07
N ARG A 115 -7.30 2.27 3.81
CA ARG A 115 -6.31 2.61 2.78
C ARG A 115 -6.94 2.61 1.38
N GLU A 116 -7.77 1.61 1.08
CA GLU A 116 -8.46 1.50 -0.21
C GLU A 116 -9.51 2.60 -0.38
N GLN A 117 -10.29 2.90 0.65
CA GLN A 117 -11.24 4.02 0.68
C GLN A 117 -10.51 5.36 0.47
N ALA A 118 -9.39 5.58 1.16
CA ALA A 118 -8.57 6.78 0.98
C ALA A 118 -8.00 6.88 -0.44
N ARG A 119 -7.62 5.76 -1.05
CA ARG A 119 -7.19 5.71 -2.46
C ARG A 119 -8.32 6.11 -3.40
N CYS A 120 -9.48 5.48 -3.27
CA CYS A 120 -10.68 5.79 -4.06
C CYS A 120 -11.08 7.26 -3.93
N ALA A 121 -11.18 7.76 -2.69
CA ALA A 121 -11.52 9.15 -2.40
C ALA A 121 -10.53 10.12 -3.06
N ALA A 122 -9.24 9.82 -3.00
CA ALA A 122 -8.22 10.67 -3.61
C ALA A 122 -8.28 10.68 -5.15
N ILE A 123 -8.64 9.56 -5.79
CA ILE A 123 -8.85 9.50 -7.24
C ILE A 123 -10.04 10.40 -7.62
N PHE A 124 -11.18 10.24 -6.95
CA PHE A 124 -12.38 11.04 -7.25
C PHE A 124 -12.27 12.52 -6.85
N ALA A 125 -11.47 12.85 -5.84
CA ALA A 125 -11.20 14.24 -5.45
C ALA A 125 -10.26 14.96 -6.43
N SER A 126 -9.57 14.25 -7.32
CA SER A 126 -8.69 14.87 -8.31
C SER A 126 -9.49 15.67 -9.35
N LYS A 127 -8.89 16.76 -9.86
CA LYS A 127 -9.55 17.57 -10.91
C LYS A 127 -9.74 16.80 -12.22
N ALA A 128 -8.89 15.81 -12.47
CA ALA A 128 -8.97 14.95 -13.65
C ALA A 128 -10.19 14.01 -13.60
N ALA A 129 -10.61 13.55 -12.42
CA ALA A 129 -11.82 12.75 -12.28
C ALA A 129 -13.09 13.49 -12.71
N ALA A 130 -13.16 14.81 -12.48
CA ALA A 130 -14.28 15.63 -12.96
C ALA A 130 -14.37 15.70 -14.50
N ARG A 131 -13.25 15.50 -15.22
CA ARG A 131 -13.22 15.46 -16.69
C ARG A 131 -13.73 14.11 -17.21
N ASN A 132 -13.46 13.01 -16.50
CA ASN A 132 -13.87 11.66 -16.89
C ASN A 132 -14.25 10.80 -15.67
N PRO A 133 -15.49 10.90 -15.16
CA PRO A 133 -15.91 10.17 -13.96
C PRO A 133 -15.98 8.65 -14.17
N MET A 134 -16.30 8.21 -15.40
CA MET A 134 -16.38 6.79 -15.74
C MET A 134 -15.01 6.11 -15.73
N LEU A 135 -13.99 6.78 -16.27
CA LEU A 135 -12.63 6.26 -16.21
C LEU A 135 -12.11 6.25 -14.76
N ALA A 136 -12.41 7.29 -13.99
CA ALA A 136 -12.05 7.36 -12.57
C ALA A 136 -12.65 6.20 -11.77
N ALA A 137 -13.92 5.85 -12.02
CA ALA A 137 -14.57 4.71 -11.38
C ALA A 137 -13.92 3.37 -11.75
N ASN A 138 -13.59 3.16 -13.03
CA ASN A 138 -12.91 1.93 -13.43
C ASN A 138 -11.52 1.80 -12.79
N LEU A 139 -10.75 2.90 -12.71
CA LEU A 139 -9.45 2.91 -12.04
C LEU A 139 -9.59 2.66 -10.53
N ALA A 140 -10.55 3.30 -9.88
CA ALA A 140 -10.75 3.18 -8.43
C ALA A 140 -11.18 1.77 -8.01
N PHE A 141 -12.14 1.15 -8.70
CA PHE A 141 -12.78 -0.09 -8.24
C PHE A 141 -12.23 -1.36 -8.88
N LYS A 142 -11.67 -1.30 -10.10
CA LYS A 142 -11.28 -2.50 -10.87
C LYS A 142 -9.78 -2.70 -10.98
N THR A 143 -8.98 -1.77 -10.47
CA THR A 143 -7.52 -1.84 -10.60
C THR A 143 -6.82 -1.80 -9.25
N ARG A 144 -5.57 -2.26 -9.24
CA ARG A 144 -4.65 -2.19 -8.10
C ARG A 144 -3.59 -1.09 -8.27
N MET A 145 -3.83 -0.13 -9.18
CA MET A 145 -2.91 1.00 -9.39
C MET A 145 -2.74 1.82 -8.12
N THR A 146 -1.55 2.39 -7.96
CA THR A 146 -1.33 3.34 -6.86
C THR A 146 -2.11 4.64 -7.11
N ARG A 147 -2.40 5.40 -6.05
CA ARG A 147 -3.07 6.72 -6.16
C ARG A 147 -2.41 7.62 -7.22
N ALA A 148 -1.09 7.72 -7.20
CA ALA A 148 -0.35 8.62 -8.09
C ALA A 148 -0.46 8.16 -9.56
N GLU A 149 -0.35 6.87 -9.79
CA GLU A 149 -0.47 6.26 -11.11
C GLU A 149 -1.89 6.41 -11.69
N ALA A 150 -2.92 6.18 -10.88
CA ALA A 150 -4.31 6.39 -11.27
C ALA A 150 -4.61 7.86 -11.61
N ILE A 151 -4.03 8.81 -10.87
CA ILE A 151 -4.17 10.24 -11.19
C ILE A 151 -3.43 10.58 -12.48
N ALA A 152 -2.19 10.11 -12.66
CA ALA A 152 -1.42 10.36 -13.88
C ALA A 152 -2.11 9.81 -15.14
N THR A 153 -2.71 8.62 -15.04
CA THR A 153 -3.50 8.03 -16.15
C THR A 153 -4.76 8.84 -16.43
N LEU A 154 -5.47 9.34 -15.40
CA LEU A 154 -6.60 10.24 -15.59
C LEU A 154 -6.21 11.58 -16.22
N GLU A 155 -5.07 12.14 -15.85
CA GLU A 155 -4.57 13.41 -16.39
C GLU A 155 -4.15 13.30 -17.86
N GLY A 156 -3.52 12.17 -18.22
CA GLY A 156 -3.13 11.86 -19.60
C GLY A 156 -4.30 11.41 -20.49
N ALA A 157 -5.41 10.94 -19.90
CA ALA A 157 -6.56 10.51 -20.66
C ALA A 157 -7.35 11.70 -21.24
N PRO A 158 -7.76 11.63 -22.52
CA PRO A 158 -8.65 12.64 -23.09
C PRO A 158 -10.01 12.60 -22.39
N ALA A 159 -10.63 13.78 -22.24
CA ALA A 159 -12.01 13.85 -21.77
C ALA A 159 -12.92 13.08 -22.75
N PRO A 160 -13.91 12.31 -22.26
CA PRO A 160 -14.81 11.60 -23.14
C PRO A 160 -15.53 12.61 -24.01
N ALA A 161 -15.64 12.32 -25.31
CA ALA A 161 -16.40 13.17 -26.22
C ALA A 161 -17.83 13.29 -25.69
N SER A 162 -18.21 14.49 -25.26
CA SER A 162 -19.54 14.68 -24.69
C SER A 162 -20.60 14.25 -25.71
N ALA A 163 -21.68 13.61 -25.24
CA ALA A 163 -22.82 13.28 -26.10
C ALA A 163 -23.41 14.53 -26.82
N ALA A 164 -23.14 15.74 -26.29
CA ALA A 164 -23.46 17.00 -26.95
C ALA A 164 -22.69 17.21 -28.27
N HIS A 165 -21.47 16.68 -28.40
CA HIS A 165 -20.66 16.78 -29.63
C HIS A 165 -21.08 15.73 -30.66
N VAL A 166 -21.62 14.58 -30.24
CA VAL A 166 -22.22 13.58 -31.15
C VAL A 166 -23.40 14.18 -31.89
N ASN A 167 -24.26 14.92 -31.18
CA ASN A 167 -25.38 15.63 -31.78
C ASN A 167 -24.96 16.83 -32.65
N ARG A 168 -23.81 17.44 -32.37
CA ARG A 168 -23.27 18.51 -33.22
C ARG A 168 -22.68 17.95 -34.52
N ALA A 169 -22.00 16.80 -34.45
CA ALA A 169 -21.48 16.10 -35.62
C ALA A 169 -22.59 15.54 -36.52
N SER A 170 -23.70 15.04 -35.95
CA SER A 170 -24.86 14.62 -36.74
C SER A 170 -25.62 15.79 -37.39
N ARG A 171 -25.62 16.96 -36.74
CA ARG A 171 -26.22 18.19 -37.27
C ARG A 171 -25.33 18.94 -38.27
N ASN A 172 -24.04 18.63 -38.31
CA ASN A 172 -23.09 19.28 -39.18
C ASN A 172 -22.37 18.19 -39.98
N PRO A 173 -22.97 17.71 -41.09
CA PRO A 173 -22.35 16.68 -41.90
C PRO A 173 -20.95 17.16 -42.31
N ILE A 174 -19.97 16.26 -42.17
CA ILE A 174 -18.60 16.51 -42.59
C ILE A 174 -18.62 16.56 -44.12
N LEU A 175 -18.87 17.75 -44.66
CA LEU A 175 -18.49 18.06 -46.03
C LEU A 175 -16.96 17.96 -46.02
N GLY A 176 -16.42 16.99 -46.75
CA GLY A 176 -14.97 16.75 -46.82
C GLY A 176 -14.21 18.02 -47.24
N ALA A 177 -12.89 17.92 -47.36
CA ALA A 177 -12.05 19.06 -47.79
C ALA A 177 -12.50 19.69 -49.13
N ASP A 178 -13.32 18.99 -49.91
CA ASP A 178 -13.94 19.45 -51.16
C ASP A 178 -15.36 20.03 -51.00
N GLY A 179 -15.80 20.30 -49.76
CA GLY A 179 -17.00 21.06 -49.45
C GLY A 179 -16.83 22.49 -49.94
N GLY A 180 -17.09 22.68 -51.24
CA GLY A 180 -16.73 23.86 -52.03
C GLY A 180 -16.92 25.18 -51.30
N ALA A 181 -16.06 26.14 -51.63
CA ALA A 181 -15.98 27.45 -51.00
C ALA A 181 -17.38 27.99 -50.67
N LYS A 182 -17.68 28.11 -49.37
CA LYS A 182 -18.96 28.67 -48.92
C LYS A 182 -19.12 30.02 -49.60
N PRO A 183 -20.25 30.27 -50.31
CA PRO A 183 -20.45 31.54 -50.97
C PRO A 183 -20.33 32.64 -49.92
N SER A 184 -19.57 33.69 -50.23
CA SER A 184 -19.45 34.81 -49.32
C SER A 184 -20.85 35.39 -49.04
N PRO A 185 -21.08 36.03 -47.88
CA PRO A 185 -22.39 36.60 -47.56
C PRO A 185 -22.95 37.51 -48.66
N GLN A 186 -22.06 38.20 -49.38
CA GLN A 186 -22.41 39.04 -50.54
C GLN A 186 -22.85 38.20 -51.76
N GLN A 187 -22.14 37.12 -52.08
CA GLN A 187 -22.50 36.20 -53.16
C GLN A 187 -23.82 35.48 -52.88
N ALA A 188 -24.04 35.07 -51.63
CA ALA A 188 -25.31 34.51 -51.20
C ALA A 188 -26.44 35.54 -51.37
N LEU A 189 -26.22 36.82 -51.01
CA LEU A 189 -27.22 37.87 -51.20
C LEU A 189 -27.54 38.08 -52.68
N ALA A 190 -26.52 38.22 -53.54
CA ALA A 190 -26.69 38.42 -54.98
C ALA A 190 -27.50 37.29 -55.63
N ALA A 191 -27.18 36.04 -55.31
CA ALA A 191 -27.90 34.87 -55.83
C ALA A 191 -29.40 34.87 -55.44
N ARG A 192 -29.75 35.43 -54.27
CA ARG A 192 -31.15 35.57 -53.82
C ARG A 192 -31.91 36.59 -54.67
N TRP A 193 -31.26 37.71 -54.97
CA TRP A 193 -31.85 38.76 -55.79
C TRP A 193 -32.06 38.27 -57.22
N ASP A 194 -31.08 37.59 -57.80
CA ASP A 194 -31.18 36.99 -59.14
C ASP A 194 -32.29 35.94 -59.24
N ALA A 195 -32.42 35.08 -58.22
CA ALA A 195 -33.49 34.08 -58.18
C ALA A 195 -34.88 34.73 -58.13
N ASN A 196 -35.05 35.78 -57.34
CA ASN A 196 -36.31 36.52 -57.25
C ASN A 196 -36.63 37.30 -58.53
N LEU A 197 -35.63 37.92 -59.17
CA LEU A 197 -35.79 38.60 -60.46
C LEU A 197 -36.17 37.63 -61.57
N LYS A 198 -35.57 36.43 -61.59
CA LYS A 198 -35.92 35.37 -62.53
C LYS A 198 -37.31 34.79 -62.29
N ALA A 199 -37.73 34.68 -61.04
CA ALA A 199 -39.09 34.26 -60.69
C ALA A 199 -40.14 35.32 -61.03
N ALA A 200 -39.80 36.60 -60.86
CA ALA A 200 -40.67 37.74 -61.17
C ALA A 200 -40.74 38.05 -62.67
N ASN A 201 -39.76 37.62 -63.45
CA ASN A 201 -39.74 37.79 -64.90
C ASN A 201 -39.55 36.44 -65.60
N PRO A 202 -40.57 35.55 -65.57
CA PRO A 202 -40.53 34.31 -66.32
C PRO A 202 -40.58 34.67 -67.80
N SER A 203 -39.40 34.70 -68.44
CA SER A 203 -39.26 34.94 -69.88
C SER A 203 -40.36 34.21 -70.64
N SER A 204 -41.18 34.95 -71.39
CA SER A 204 -42.32 34.42 -72.13
C SER A 204 -41.92 33.14 -72.86
N ARG A 205 -42.57 32.03 -72.52
CA ARG A 205 -42.47 30.80 -73.30
C ARG A 205 -42.88 31.16 -74.74
N ARG A 206 -41.99 30.87 -75.70
CA ARG A 206 -42.36 30.78 -77.11
C ARG A 206 -43.41 29.68 -77.29
#